data_AF-A0A914PMT9-F1
#
_entry.id   AF-A0A914PMT9-F1
#
_cell.length_a   1.000
_cell.length_b   1.000
_cell.length_c   1.000
_cell.angle_alpha   90.00
_cell.angle_beta   90.00
_cell.angle_gamma   90.00
#
_symmetry.space_group_name_H-M   'P 1'
#
loop_
_entity.id
_entity.type
_entity.pdbx_description
1 polymer ?
#
loop_
_entity_poly.entity_id
_entity_poly.type
_entity_poly.pdbx_seq_one_letter_code
_entity_poly.pdbx_strand_id
1 'polypeptide(L)'
;MLCLFCERSIASILDKKYETMCIGMPWLGMLLAVTDWAFAGMFAILPILEVVHPFVLAYIIINFDLIALILFSFMPSLTYKRYMYAATNIKEFSLSQRYQMSENYRSAKLLTKVVWCCGITSILSSTFYILKGNIREYSGLFNTLYILSLSCQTIIFPVLMMCFELKIRDFILCNKSQRNFVAKSIAGKNLIISNRIEQREVYFNGYKQAWA
;
A
#
# COMPACT_ATOMS: atom_id res chain seq x y z
N MET A 1 -6.28 -5.47 -5.41
CA MET A 1 -6.46 -4.25 -4.57
C MET A 1 -7.35 -4.48 -3.34
N LEU A 2 -8.42 -5.26 -3.45
CA LEU A 2 -9.38 -5.47 -2.35
C LEU A 2 -8.73 -6.12 -1.12
N CYS A 3 -7.87 -7.13 -1.31
CA CYS A 3 -7.18 -7.81 -0.21
C CYS A 3 -6.30 -6.85 0.59
N LEU A 4 -5.58 -5.96 -0.10
CA LEU A 4 -4.77 -4.90 0.50
C LEU A 4 -5.64 -3.87 1.23
N PHE A 5 -6.79 -3.51 0.67
CA PHE A 5 -7.74 -2.64 1.36
C PHE A 5 -8.25 -3.28 2.67
N CYS A 6 -8.67 -4.54 2.62
CA CYS A 6 -9.13 -5.27 3.80
C CYS A 6 -8.04 -5.36 4.86
N GLU A 7 -6.81 -5.73 4.48
CA GLU A 7 -5.65 -5.77 5.39
C GLU A 7 -5.42 -4.41 6.06
N ARG A 8 -5.40 -3.35 5.27
CA ARG A 8 -5.17 -1.98 5.77
C ARG A 8 -6.31 -1.45 6.61
N SER A 9 -7.55 -1.84 6.32
CA SER A 9 -8.72 -1.49 7.12
C SER A 9 -8.71 -2.22 8.45
N ILE A 10 -8.38 -3.52 8.45
CA ILE A 10 -8.24 -4.31 9.66
C ILE A 10 -7.11 -3.75 10.53
N ALA A 11 -5.95 -3.45 9.94
CA ALA A 11 -4.84 -2.80 10.64
C ALA A 11 -5.27 -1.45 11.23
N SER A 12 -5.97 -0.64 10.43
CA SER A 12 -6.44 0.68 10.84
C SER A 12 -7.56 0.65 11.86
N ILE A 13 -8.32 -0.44 12.02
CA ILE A 13 -9.41 -0.55 12.99
C ILE A 13 -8.92 -1.25 14.26
N LEU A 14 -8.22 -2.37 14.09
CA LEU A 14 -7.87 -3.36 15.12
C LEU A 14 -6.37 -3.37 15.46
N ASP A 15 -5.72 -2.21 15.55
CA ASP A 15 -4.25 -2.05 15.78
C ASP A 15 -3.64 -3.15 16.69
N LYS A 16 -4.11 -3.29 17.94
CA LYS A 16 -3.57 -4.26 18.91
C LYS A 16 -3.77 -5.73 18.51
N LYS A 17 -4.95 -6.09 17.98
CA LYS A 17 -5.24 -7.47 17.56
C LYS A 17 -4.52 -7.81 16.26
N TYR A 18 -4.45 -6.84 15.35
CA TYR A 18 -3.74 -6.97 14.09
C TYR A 18 -2.25 -7.20 14.32
N GLU A 19 -1.62 -6.45 15.22
CA GLU A 19 -0.22 -6.67 15.59
C GLU A 19 0.00 -8.06 16.17
N THR A 20 -0.85 -8.50 17.11
CA THR A 20 -0.73 -9.85 17.69
C THR A 20 -0.86 -10.93 16.62
N MET A 21 -1.76 -10.74 15.65
CA MET A 21 -1.95 -11.65 14.52
C MET A 21 -0.76 -11.65 13.55
N CYS A 22 -0.20 -10.48 13.24
CA CYS A 22 0.97 -10.33 12.38
C CYS A 22 2.26 -10.86 13.03
N ILE A 23 2.38 -10.77 14.35
CA ILE A 23 3.46 -11.43 15.11
C ILE A 23 3.36 -12.95 14.95
N GLY A 24 2.14 -13.51 15.01
CA GLY A 24 1.92 -14.95 14.81
C GLY A 24 2.02 -15.41 13.34
N MET A 25 1.82 -14.51 12.38
CA MET A 25 1.83 -14.81 10.94
C MET A 25 2.54 -13.70 10.14
N PRO A 26 3.89 -13.61 10.19
CA PRO A 26 4.64 -12.55 9.51
C PRO A 26 4.51 -12.62 7.98
N TRP A 27 4.14 -13.78 7.43
CA TRP A 27 3.88 -14.00 6.00
C TRP A 27 2.46 -13.60 5.55
N LEU A 28 1.58 -13.12 6.44
CA LEU A 28 0.19 -12.80 6.08
C LEU A 28 0.10 -11.82 4.91
N GLY A 29 0.88 -10.74 4.93
CA GLY A 29 0.90 -9.76 3.84
C GLY A 29 1.35 -10.36 2.51
N MET A 30 2.33 -11.27 2.55
CA MET A 30 2.82 -11.98 1.36
C MET A 30 1.76 -12.96 0.84
N LEU A 31 1.11 -13.72 1.73
CA LEU A 31 -0.01 -14.61 1.35
C LEU A 31 -1.14 -13.83 0.70
N LEU A 32 -1.54 -12.70 1.29
CA LEU A 32 -2.58 -11.84 0.72
C LEU A 32 -2.20 -11.32 -0.67
N ALA A 33 -0.94 -10.93 -0.87
CA ALA A 33 -0.45 -10.51 -2.18
C ALA A 33 -0.47 -11.66 -3.20
N VAL A 34 -0.02 -12.85 -2.82
CA VAL A 34 -0.05 -14.05 -3.68
C VAL A 34 -1.49 -14.42 -4.03
N THR A 35 -2.42 -14.36 -3.07
CA THR A 35 -3.83 -14.63 -3.33
C THR A 35 -4.45 -13.60 -4.28
N ASP A 36 -4.14 -12.30 -4.10
CA ASP A 36 -4.63 -11.24 -4.99
C ASP A 36 -4.12 -11.47 -6.43
N TRP A 37 -2.86 -11.89 -6.57
CA TRP A 37 -2.25 -12.25 -7.85
C TRP A 37 -2.89 -13.50 -8.49
N ALA A 38 -3.14 -14.54 -7.69
CA ALA A 38 -3.79 -15.76 -8.16
C ALA A 38 -5.23 -15.49 -8.64
N PHE A 39 -5.99 -14.67 -7.90
CA PHE A 39 -7.32 -14.24 -8.33
C PHE A 39 -7.24 -13.42 -9.62
N ALA A 40 -6.32 -12.46 -9.72
CA ALA A 40 -6.14 -11.68 -10.95
C ALA A 40 -5.84 -12.57 -12.17
N GLY A 41 -4.94 -13.55 -12.01
CA GLY A 41 -4.64 -14.53 -13.06
C GLY A 41 -5.85 -15.39 -13.45
N MET A 42 -6.61 -15.87 -12.46
CA MET A 42 -7.85 -16.62 -12.70
C MET A 42 -8.87 -15.79 -13.49
N PHE A 43 -9.09 -14.53 -13.10
CA PHE A 43 -9.99 -13.62 -13.81
C PHE A 43 -9.51 -13.31 -15.23
N ALA A 44 -8.20 -13.26 -15.48
CA ALA A 44 -7.64 -13.05 -16.81
C ALA A 44 -7.88 -14.25 -17.76
N ILE A 45 -8.07 -15.46 -17.23
CA ILE A 45 -8.34 -16.68 -18.02
C ILE A 45 -9.82 -16.78 -18.43
N LEU A 46 -10.75 -16.26 -17.63
CA LEU A 46 -12.19 -16.39 -17.90
C LEU A 46 -12.64 -15.87 -19.29
N PRO A 47 -12.13 -14.73 -19.79
CA PRO A 47 -12.45 -14.28 -21.14
C PRO A 47 -11.83 -15.13 -22.25
N ILE A 48 -10.67 -15.75 -22.00
CA ILE A 48 -9.99 -16.64 -22.95
C ILE A 48 -10.79 -17.92 -23.13
N LEU A 49 -11.38 -18.42 -22.04
CA LEU A 49 -12.28 -19.57 -22.04
C LEU A 49 -13.72 -19.22 -22.48
N GLU A 50 -13.96 -17.97 -22.89
CA GLU A 50 -15.28 -17.45 -23.29
C GLU A 50 -16.37 -17.59 -22.22
N VAL A 51 -15.99 -17.81 -20.95
CA VAL A 51 -16.92 -17.95 -19.81
C VAL A 51 -17.54 -16.61 -19.45
N VAL A 52 -16.76 -15.53 -19.54
CA VAL A 52 -17.19 -14.17 -19.21
C VAL A 52 -16.85 -13.24 -20.35
N HIS A 53 -17.84 -12.47 -20.81
CA HIS A 53 -17.60 -11.48 -21.84
C HIS A 53 -16.59 -10.42 -21.35
N PRO A 54 -15.55 -10.08 -22.13
CA PRO A 54 -14.49 -9.18 -21.67
C PRO A 54 -14.97 -7.80 -21.19
N PHE A 55 -16.04 -7.24 -21.79
CA PHE A 55 -16.71 -6.02 -21.30
C PHE A 55 -17.23 -6.13 -19.87
N VAL A 56 -17.83 -7.26 -19.49
CA VAL A 56 -18.36 -7.47 -18.14
C VAL A 56 -17.20 -7.48 -17.14
N LEU A 57 -16.09 -8.15 -17.49
CA LEU A 57 -14.91 -8.17 -16.65
C LEU A 57 -14.30 -6.77 -16.47
N ALA A 58 -14.13 -6.02 -17.56
CA ALA A 58 -13.60 -4.66 -17.50
C ALA A 58 -14.50 -3.73 -16.67
N TYR A 59 -15.82 -3.85 -16.78
CA TYR A 59 -16.77 -3.12 -15.96
C TYR A 59 -16.61 -3.46 -14.47
N ILE A 60 -16.49 -4.75 -14.13
CA ILE A 60 -16.26 -5.20 -12.75
C ILE A 60 -14.97 -4.58 -12.20
N ILE A 61 -13.86 -4.67 -12.94
CA ILE A 61 -12.55 -4.11 -12.55
C ILE A 61 -12.66 -2.61 -12.27
N ILE A 62 -13.24 -1.84 -13.19
CA ILE A 62 -13.41 -0.39 -13.03
C ILE A 62 -14.19 -0.06 -11.76
N ASN A 63 -15.28 -0.76 -11.48
CA ASN A 63 -16.08 -0.52 -10.27
C ASN A 63 -15.28 -0.82 -8.99
N PHE A 64 -14.56 -1.94 -8.94
CA PHE A 64 -13.71 -2.27 -7.79
C PHE A 64 -12.57 -1.27 -7.60
N ASP A 65 -11.95 -0.80 -8.68
CA ASP A 65 -10.92 0.22 -8.61
C ASP A 65 -11.49 1.55 -8.11
N LEU A 66 -12.67 1.98 -8.58
CA LEU A 66 -13.34 3.18 -8.08
C LEU A 66 -13.66 3.07 -6.58
N ILE A 67 -14.20 1.93 -6.14
CA ILE A 67 -14.46 1.68 -4.72
C ILE A 67 -13.16 1.75 -3.92
N ALA A 68 -12.09 1.11 -4.40
CA ALA A 68 -10.78 1.16 -3.75
C ALA A 68 -10.24 2.59 -3.66
N LEU A 69 -10.30 3.36 -4.74
CA LEU A 69 -9.87 4.76 -4.78
C LEU A 69 -10.60 5.62 -3.74
N ILE A 70 -11.92 5.48 -3.66
CA ILE A 70 -12.74 6.18 -2.67
C ILE A 70 -12.29 5.81 -1.25
N LEU A 71 -12.20 4.51 -0.96
CA LEU A 71 -11.88 4.03 0.38
C LEU A 71 -10.47 4.43 0.82
N PHE A 72 -9.47 4.29 -0.06
CA PHE A 72 -8.10 4.70 0.23
C PHE A 72 -7.96 6.22 0.35
N SER A 73 -8.82 7.03 -0.28
CA SER A 73 -8.83 8.48 -0.09
C SER A 73 -9.25 8.90 1.32
N PHE A 74 -10.09 8.12 1.99
CA PHE A 74 -10.48 8.39 3.38
C PHE A 74 -9.47 7.89 4.42
N MET A 75 -8.61 6.94 4.04
CA MET A 75 -7.67 6.28 4.94
C MET A 75 -6.68 7.23 5.63
N PRO A 76 -6.06 8.22 4.94
CA PRO A 76 -5.20 9.21 5.59
C PRO A 76 -5.92 10.03 6.66
N SER A 77 -7.19 10.36 6.45
CA SER A 77 -7.97 11.15 7.42
C SER A 77 -8.31 10.33 8.67
N LEU A 78 -8.63 9.05 8.51
CA LEU A 78 -8.89 8.15 9.64
C LEU A 78 -7.63 7.94 10.48
N THR A 79 -6.50 7.67 9.83
CA THR A 79 -5.20 7.47 10.49
C THR A 79 -4.69 8.76 11.13
N TYR A 80 -4.92 9.92 10.51
CA TYR A 80 -4.57 11.23 11.08
C TYR A 80 -5.31 11.51 12.40
N LYS A 81 -6.63 11.25 12.46
CA LYS A 81 -7.42 11.45 13.68
C LYS A 81 -6.88 10.61 14.85
N ARG A 82 -6.53 9.34 14.59
CA ARG A 82 -5.93 8.44 15.59
C ARG A 82 -4.55 8.91 16.03
N TYR A 83 -3.70 9.30 15.08
CA TYR A 83 -2.40 9.88 15.37
C TYR A 83 -2.50 11.12 16.27
N MET A 84 -3.41 12.06 15.94
CA MET A 84 -3.59 13.28 16.73
C MET A 84 -4.09 12.97 18.15
N TYR A 85 -5.03 12.02 18.29
CA TYR A 85 -5.52 11.59 19.59
C TYR A 85 -4.41 10.99 20.47
N ALA A 86 -3.54 10.16 19.90
CA ALA A 86 -2.40 9.61 20.63
C ALA A 86 -1.30 10.65 20.92
N ALA A 87 -1.16 11.66 20.07
CA ALA A 87 -0.24 12.78 20.29
C ALA A 87 -0.71 13.69 21.44
N THR A 88 -2.02 13.88 21.61
CA THR A 88 -2.59 14.67 22.72
C THR A 88 -2.64 13.90 24.03
N ASN A 89 -2.93 12.59 24.01
CA ASN A 89 -3.09 11.76 25.21
C ASN A 89 -1.81 11.01 25.58
N ILE A 90 -0.73 11.75 25.78
CA ILE A 90 0.62 11.19 26.02
C ILE A 90 0.68 10.18 27.18
N LYS A 91 -0.18 10.32 28.20
CA LYS A 91 -0.22 9.43 29.37
C LYS A 91 -0.87 8.07 29.09
N GLU A 92 -1.74 7.99 28.08
CA GLU A 92 -2.49 6.76 27.76
C GLU A 92 -1.75 5.86 26.77
N PHE A 93 -0.82 6.42 26.00
CA PHE A 93 -0.14 5.71 24.93
C PHE A 93 1.37 5.59 25.18
N SER A 94 1.88 4.37 25.10
CA SER A 94 3.32 4.11 25.14
C SER A 94 4.05 4.81 23.98
N LEU A 95 5.36 5.00 24.14
CA LEU A 95 6.21 5.56 23.09
C LEU A 95 6.13 4.73 21.79
N SER A 96 6.10 3.39 21.92
CA SER A 96 5.98 2.47 20.77
C SER A 96 4.67 2.70 20.00
N GLN A 97 3.53 2.75 20.72
CA GLN A 97 2.21 2.97 20.11
C GLN A 97 2.12 4.31 19.36
N ARG A 98 2.66 5.38 19.94
CA ARG A 98 2.68 6.70 19.28
C ARG A 98 3.53 6.70 18.01
N TYR A 99 4.67 6.00 18.05
CA TYR A 99 5.51 5.82 16.87
C TYR A 99 4.80 4.99 15.79
N GLN A 100 4.18 3.86 16.16
CA GLN A 100 3.41 3.02 15.24
C GLN A 100 2.28 3.80 14.56
N MET A 101 1.51 4.59 15.32
CA MET A 101 0.45 5.43 14.73
C MET A 101 0.99 6.49 13.77
N SER A 102 2.16 7.07 14.08
CA SER A 102 2.84 8.01 13.17
C SER A 102 3.28 7.32 11.88
N GLU A 103 3.84 6.11 11.98
CA GLU A 103 4.27 5.34 10.81
C GLU A 103 3.05 4.88 9.99
N ASN A 104 1.99 4.40 10.63
CA ASN A 104 0.74 4.01 9.98
C ASN A 104 0.12 5.17 9.18
N TYR A 105 0.14 6.40 9.73
CA TYR A 105 -0.31 7.58 8.99
C TYR A 105 0.57 7.90 7.78
N ARG A 106 1.90 7.80 7.92
CA ARG A 106 2.85 8.00 6.82
C ARG A 106 2.66 6.94 5.73
N SER A 107 2.55 5.67 6.12
CA SER A 107 2.30 4.55 5.21
C SER A 107 0.95 4.70 4.51
N ALA A 108 -0.11 5.12 5.21
CA ALA A 108 -1.42 5.38 4.61
C ALA A 108 -1.35 6.47 3.55
N LYS A 109 -0.62 7.57 3.79
CA LYS A 109 -0.41 8.64 2.80
C LYS A 109 0.33 8.16 1.56
N LEU A 110 1.40 7.39 1.74
CA LEU A 110 2.13 6.81 0.62
C LEU A 110 1.25 5.85 -0.17
N LEU A 111 0.63 4.91 0.53
CA LEU A 111 -0.21 3.89 -0.08
C LEU A 111 -1.38 4.52 -0.85
N THR A 112 -1.98 5.59 -0.33
CA THR A 112 -3.01 6.35 -1.05
C THR A 112 -2.50 6.83 -2.41
N LYS A 113 -1.32 7.45 -2.48
CA LYS A 113 -0.75 7.92 -3.75
C LYS A 113 -0.48 6.77 -4.72
N VAL A 114 0.04 5.65 -4.21
CA VAL A 114 0.31 4.44 -5.01
C VAL A 114 -1.00 3.88 -5.56
N VAL A 115 -2.01 3.70 -4.71
CA VAL A 115 -3.33 3.19 -5.11
C VAL A 115 -3.99 4.13 -6.13
N TRP A 116 -3.90 5.44 -5.94
CA TRP A 116 -4.39 6.42 -6.93
C TRP A 116 -3.73 6.25 -8.29
N CYS A 117 -2.41 6.12 -8.32
CA CYS A 117 -1.68 5.96 -9.56
C CYS A 117 -2.03 4.62 -10.24
N CYS A 118 -2.01 3.52 -9.49
CA CYS A 118 -2.36 2.19 -10.00
C CYS A 118 -3.84 2.12 -10.45
N GLY A 119 -4.76 2.72 -9.71
CA GLY A 119 -6.19 2.71 -10.01
C GLY A 119 -6.52 3.51 -11.26
N ILE A 120 -5.98 4.73 -11.40
CA ILE A 120 -6.17 5.54 -12.61
C ILE A 120 -5.63 4.80 -13.85
N THR A 121 -4.41 4.27 -13.75
CA THR A 121 -3.79 3.55 -14.87
C THR A 121 -4.56 2.26 -15.21
N SER A 122 -5.13 1.58 -14.21
CA SER A 122 -5.95 0.37 -14.39
C SER A 122 -7.27 0.68 -15.09
N ILE A 123 -7.95 1.76 -14.69
CA ILE A 123 -9.18 2.25 -15.32
C ILE A 123 -8.88 2.67 -16.77
N LEU A 124 -7.80 3.39 -17.03
CA LEU A 124 -7.37 3.76 -18.39
C LEU A 124 -7.10 2.52 -19.24
N SER A 125 -6.36 1.55 -18.70
CA SER A 125 -6.06 0.28 -19.38
C SER A 125 -7.34 -0.46 -19.76
N SER A 126 -8.26 -0.62 -18.79
CA SER A 126 -9.56 -1.25 -19.00
C SER A 126 -10.40 -0.51 -20.04
N THR A 127 -10.36 0.83 -20.04
CA THR A 127 -11.05 1.66 -21.03
C THR A 127 -10.48 1.44 -22.43
N PHE A 128 -9.16 1.45 -22.60
CA PHE A 128 -8.54 1.17 -23.90
C PHE A 128 -8.84 -0.23 -24.40
N TYR A 129 -8.89 -1.21 -23.50
CA TYR A 129 -9.29 -2.57 -23.83
C TYR A 129 -10.74 -2.65 -24.36
N ILE A 130 -11.68 -1.93 -23.73
CA ILE A 130 -13.07 -1.80 -24.19
C ILE A 130 -13.12 -1.10 -25.57
N LEU A 131 -12.41 0.01 -25.73
CA LEU A 131 -12.42 0.79 -26.98
C LEU A 131 -11.82 0.01 -28.15
N LYS A 132 -10.78 -0.80 -27.91
CA LYS A 132 -10.17 -1.71 -28.90
C LYS A 132 -11.21 -2.64 -29.54
N GLY A 133 -12.17 -3.13 -28.75
CA GLY A 133 -13.21 -4.06 -29.22
C GLY A 133 -14.35 -3.37 -29.98
N ASN A 134 -14.66 -2.12 -29.64
CA ASN A 134 -15.79 -1.38 -30.20
C ASN A 134 -15.43 -0.53 -31.43
N ILE A 135 -14.22 0.04 -31.47
CA ILE A 135 -13.80 0.96 -32.53
C ILE A 135 -12.72 0.27 -33.37
N ARG A 136 -13.15 -0.54 -34.34
CA ARG A 136 -12.25 -1.39 -35.16
C ARG A 136 -11.19 -0.58 -35.90
N GLU A 137 -11.54 0.61 -36.39
CA GLU A 137 -10.65 1.50 -37.15
C GLU A 137 -9.36 1.87 -36.37
N TYR A 138 -9.46 1.97 -35.04
CA TYR A 138 -8.34 2.35 -34.17
C TYR A 138 -7.89 1.21 -33.23
N SER A 139 -8.28 -0.04 -33.52
CA SER A 139 -8.00 -1.18 -32.65
C SER A 139 -6.50 -1.37 -32.37
N GLY A 140 -5.65 -1.14 -33.38
CA GLY A 140 -4.19 -1.18 -33.22
C GLY A 140 -3.66 -0.13 -32.25
N LEU A 141 -4.13 1.12 -32.36
CA LEU A 141 -3.75 2.21 -31.45
C LEU A 141 -4.18 1.90 -30.01
N PHE A 142 -5.43 1.48 -29.81
CA PHE A 142 -5.93 1.13 -28.48
C PHE A 142 -5.20 -0.06 -27.86
N ASN A 143 -4.80 -1.05 -28.68
CA ASN A 143 -3.98 -2.15 -28.21
C ASN A 143 -2.59 -1.69 -27.74
N THR A 144 -1.94 -0.78 -28.47
CA THR A 144 -0.66 -0.19 -28.07
C THR A 144 -0.79 0.61 -26.78
N LEU A 145 -1.85 1.43 -26.65
CA LEU A 145 -2.12 2.20 -25.44
C LEU A 145 -2.42 1.29 -24.24
N TYR A 146 -3.15 0.19 -24.45
CA TYR A 146 -3.39 -0.84 -23.44
C TYR A 146 -2.07 -1.45 -22.95
N ILE A 147 -1.21 -1.94 -23.84
CA ILE A 147 0.09 -2.55 -23.47
C ILE A 147 1.00 -1.53 -22.77
N LEU A 148 1.05 -0.29 -23.27
CA LEU A 148 1.84 0.78 -22.67
C LEU A 148 1.35 1.10 -21.25
N SER A 149 0.03 1.16 -21.04
CA SER A 149 -0.55 1.43 -19.71
C SER A 149 -0.17 0.36 -18.68
N LEU A 150 -0.19 -0.92 -19.05
CA LEU A 150 0.25 -2.03 -18.19
C LEU A 150 1.76 -1.95 -17.90
N SER A 151 2.56 -1.63 -18.91
CA SER A 151 4.01 -1.50 -18.74
C SER A 151 4.35 -0.33 -17.81
N CYS A 152 3.67 0.81 -17.95
CA CYS A 152 3.81 1.95 -17.06
C CYS A 152 3.50 1.56 -15.61
N GLN A 153 2.47 0.75 -15.34
CA GLN A 153 2.17 0.30 -13.96
C GLN A 153 3.32 -0.46 -13.32
N THR A 154 3.96 -1.38 -14.06
CA THR A 154 5.10 -2.16 -13.55
C THR A 154 6.32 -1.32 -13.22
N ILE A 155 6.50 -0.17 -13.90
CA ILE A 155 7.63 0.74 -13.69
C ILE A 155 7.31 1.78 -12.59
N ILE A 156 6.11 2.34 -12.61
CA ILE A 156 5.71 3.42 -11.70
C ILE A 156 5.68 2.92 -10.25
N PHE A 157 5.23 1.70 -10.01
CA PHE A 157 5.13 1.17 -8.64
C PHE A 157 6.50 1.13 -7.92
N PRO A 158 7.56 0.49 -8.46
CA PRO A 158 8.90 0.56 -7.88
C PRO A 158 9.44 1.99 -7.72
N VAL A 159 9.21 2.86 -8.72
CA VAL A 159 9.67 4.26 -8.68
C VAL A 159 9.01 5.03 -7.54
N LEU A 160 7.69 4.93 -7.39
CA LEU A 160 6.98 5.56 -6.28
C LEU A 160 7.47 5.04 -4.93
N MET A 161 7.68 3.73 -4.80
CA MET A 161 8.24 3.14 -3.57
C MET A 161 9.63 3.70 -3.26
N MET A 162 10.50 3.85 -4.25
CA MET A 162 11.83 4.47 -4.09
C MET A 162 11.77 5.97 -3.78
N CYS A 163 10.84 6.72 -4.37
CA CYS A 163 10.72 8.16 -4.15
C CYS A 163 10.22 8.50 -2.74
N PHE A 164 9.31 7.70 -2.20
CA PHE A 164 8.61 8.02 -0.95
C PHE A 164 9.12 7.25 0.26
N GLU A 165 9.77 6.09 0.08
CA GLU A 165 10.43 5.38 1.18
C GLU A 165 11.96 5.40 1.07
N LEU A 166 12.55 6.32 1.84
CA LEU A 166 13.99 6.49 1.97
C LEU A 166 14.70 5.20 2.38
N LYS A 167 14.07 4.37 3.24
CA LYS A 167 14.66 3.08 3.66
C LYS A 167 14.78 2.10 2.50
N ILE A 168 13.75 2.01 1.66
CA ILE A 168 13.73 1.14 0.47
C ILE A 168 14.73 1.67 -0.56
N ARG A 169 14.74 2.99 -0.77
CA ARG A 169 15.68 3.65 -1.66
C ARG A 169 17.13 3.42 -1.23
N ASP A 170 17.44 3.62 0.03
CA ASP A 170 18.80 3.49 0.56
C ASP A 170 19.24 2.01 0.56
N PHE A 171 18.31 1.06 0.76
CA PHE A 171 18.54 -0.38 0.56
C PHE A 171 18.86 -0.73 -0.90
N ILE A 172 18.02 -0.29 -1.85
CA ILE A 172 18.18 -0.58 -3.29
C ILE A 172 19.44 0.09 -3.86
N LEU A 173 19.73 1.33 -3.46
CA LEU A 173 20.92 2.06 -3.88
C LEU A 173 22.19 1.58 -3.17
N CYS A 174 22.12 0.52 -2.34
CA CYS A 174 23.23 0.03 -1.51
C CYS A 174 23.92 1.14 -0.72
N ASN A 175 23.20 2.23 -0.45
CA ASN A 175 23.78 3.40 0.15
C ASN A 175 23.75 3.16 1.66
N LYS A 176 24.85 2.61 2.19
CA LYS A 176 25.09 2.46 3.64
C LYS A 176 25.30 3.83 4.28
N SER A 177 24.30 4.69 4.16
CA SER A 177 24.24 5.91 4.93
C SER A 177 23.92 5.49 6.36
N GLN A 178 24.96 5.30 7.19
CA GLN A 178 24.85 5.35 8.65
C GLN A 178 24.40 6.75 9.05
N ARG A 179 23.19 7.17 8.67
CA ARG A 179 22.58 8.36 9.20
C ARG A 179 22.24 8.03 10.63
N ASN A 180 22.86 8.77 11.54
CA ASN A 180 22.44 8.87 12.93
C ASN A 180 20.92 9.12 12.94
N PHE A 181 20.13 8.04 13.09
CA PHE A 181 18.69 8.13 13.05
C PHE A 181 18.24 8.79 14.35
N VAL A 182 17.98 10.09 14.27
CA VAL A 182 17.31 10.83 15.34
C VAL A 182 15.83 10.75 15.02
N ALA A 183 15.06 10.05 15.85
CA ALA A 183 13.61 10.02 15.72
C ALA A 183 13.09 11.47 15.72
N LYS A 184 12.36 11.85 14.67
CA LYS A 184 11.74 13.19 14.56
C LYS A 184 10.22 13.04 14.65
N SER A 185 9.60 13.96 15.36
CA SER A 185 8.14 14.14 15.31
C SER A 185 7.71 14.63 13.92
N ILE A 186 6.41 14.54 13.62
CA ILE A 186 5.83 15.05 12.36
C ILE A 186 6.06 16.55 12.18
N ALA A 187 6.21 17.32 13.28
CA ALA A 187 6.56 18.73 13.25
C ALA A 187 8.06 19.00 12.96
N GLY A 188 8.84 17.96 12.65
CA GLY A 188 10.28 18.05 12.41
C GLY A 188 11.14 18.21 13.67
N LYS A 189 10.52 18.31 14.86
CA LYS A 189 11.25 18.39 16.13
C LYS A 189 11.87 17.04 16.48
N ASN A 190 13.14 17.06 16.88
CA ASN A 190 13.83 15.89 17.39
C ASN A 190 13.09 15.37 18.64
N LEU A 191 12.67 14.11 18.61
CA LEU A 191 12.23 13.42 19.81
C LEU A 191 13.50 13.17 20.62
N ILE A 192 13.70 13.97 21.67
CA ILE A 192 14.76 13.76 22.65
C ILE A 192 14.41 12.46 23.36
N ILE A 193 14.98 11.36 22.89
CA ILE A 193 14.93 10.09 23.60
C ILE A 193 16.24 10.01 24.35
N SER A 194 16.14 10.03 25.68
CA SER A 194 17.26 10.13 26.63
C SER A 194 18.31 9.04 26.46
N ASN A 195 17.95 7.91 25.84
CA ASN A 195 18.89 6.83 25.59
C ASN A 195 18.72 6.21 24.20
N ARG A 196 19.82 6.16 23.44
CA ARG A 196 19.92 5.52 22.12
C ARG A 196 19.63 4.01 22.18
N ILE A 197 19.89 3.41 23.34
CA ILE A 197 19.67 1.99 23.62
C ILE A 197 18.17 1.71 23.76
N GLU A 198 17.41 2.56 24.44
CA GLU A 198 15.95 2.43 24.58
C GLU A 198 15.21 2.57 23.25
N GLN A 199 15.64 3.48 22.36
CA GLN A 199 15.08 3.57 20.99
C GLN A 199 15.24 2.25 20.22
N ARG A 200 16.41 1.62 20.37
CA ARG A 200 16.75 0.40 19.65
C ARG A 200 16.10 -0.81 20.32
N GLU A 201 16.06 -0.91 21.64
CA GLU A 201 15.44 -2.02 22.35
C GLU A 201 13.92 -2.01 22.23
N VAL A 202 13.25 -0.84 22.29
CA VAL A 202 11.80 -0.76 22.08
C VAL A 202 11.43 -1.15 20.65
N TYR A 203 12.24 -0.76 19.65
CA TYR A 203 12.01 -1.07 18.24
C TYR A 203 12.35 -2.53 17.89
N PHE A 204 13.50 -3.02 18.34
CA PHE A 204 14.00 -4.34 17.96
C PHE A 204 13.52 -5.46 18.87
N ASN A 205 13.09 -5.23 20.12
CA ASN A 205 12.52 -6.34 20.91
C ASN A 205 11.18 -6.82 20.34
N GLY A 206 10.34 -5.90 19.81
CA GLY A 206 9.11 -6.29 19.12
C GLY A 206 9.37 -7.07 17.83
N TYR A 207 10.33 -6.62 17.01
CA TYR A 207 10.75 -7.36 15.81
C TYR A 207 11.45 -8.68 16.14
N LYS A 208 12.30 -8.71 17.17
CA LYS A 208 13.03 -9.91 17.59
C LYS A 208 12.09 -10.95 18.21
N GLN A 209 10.96 -10.56 18.79
CA GLN A 209 9.89 -11.47 19.20
C GLN A 209 9.01 -11.96 18.04
N ALA A 210 8.86 -11.17 16.98
CA ALA A 210 8.04 -11.53 15.81
C ALA A 210 8.78 -12.33 14.73
N TRP A 211 10.11 -12.37 14.78
CA TRP A 211 10.98 -12.97 13.76
C TRP A 211 12.04 -13.95 14.33
N ALA A 212 11.99 -14.25 15.63
CA ALA A 212 12.74 -15.37 16.23
C ALA A 212 11.84 -16.60 16.31
#